data_AF-A0A7U6KQM8-F1
#
_entry.id   AF-A0A7U6KQM8-F1
#
_cell.length_a   1.000
_cell.length_b   1.000
_cell.length_c   1.000
_cell.angle_alpha   90.00
_cell.angle_beta   90.00
_cell.angle_gamma   90.00
#
_symmetry.space_group_name_H-M   'P 1'
#
loop_
_entity.id
_entity.type
_entity.pdbx_description
1 polymer ?
#
loop_
_entity_poly.entity_id
_entity_poly.type
_entity_poly.pdbx_seq_one_letter_code
_entity_poly.pdbx_strand_id
1 'polypeptide(L)'
;MMPILAQTASAYGLDPVQIGQASMLGQMTTGFPLSPLTASTFLLIGLAGVELGDHQKFVFKWAFGTTLVMTIVAIVTGVII
;
A
#
# COMPACT_ATOMS: atom_id res chain seq x y z
N MET A 1 5.56 11.42 1.89
CA MET A 1 6.87 10.73 1.94
C MET A 1 7.50 10.51 0.57
N MET A 2 6.71 10.38 -0.51
CA MET A 2 7.20 10.18 -1.89
C MET A 2 8.29 11.18 -2.38
N PRO A 3 8.25 12.49 -2.08
CA PRO A 3 9.26 13.43 -2.60
C PRO A 3 10.68 13.17 -2.09
N ILE A 4 10.80 12.77 -0.82
CA ILE A 4 12.09 12.56 -0.16
C ILE A 4 12.72 11.25 -0.67
N LEU A 5 11.92 10.18 -0.79
CA LEU A 5 12.39 8.90 -1.32
C LEU A 5 12.78 8.99 -2.80
N ALA A 6 12.05 9.78 -3.60
CA ALA A 6 12.41 10.03 -5.00
C ALA A 6 13.73 10.80 -5.15
N GLN A 7 13.99 11.78 -4.27
CA GLN A 7 15.27 12.51 -4.26
C GLN A 7 16.44 11.61 -3.86
N THR A 8 16.25 10.73 -2.86
CA THR A 8 17.28 9.75 -2.47
C THR A 8 17.54 8.74 -3.58
N ALA A 9 16.51 8.20 -4.23
CA ALA A 9 16.66 7.25 -5.34
C ALA A 9 17.35 7.86 -6.57
N SER A 10 17.04 9.11 -6.89
CA SER A 10 17.75 9.88 -7.93
C SER A 10 19.24 10.02 -7.59
N ALA A 11 19.60 10.20 -6.31
CA ALA A 11 20.99 10.20 -5.87
C ALA A 11 21.69 8.83 -5.98
N TYR A 12 20.93 7.73 -6.05
CA TYR A 12 21.42 6.36 -6.30
C TYR A 12 21.32 5.93 -7.78
N GLY A 13 20.90 6.82 -8.68
CA GLY A 13 20.78 6.54 -10.13
C GLY A 13 19.54 5.74 -10.54
N LEU A 14 18.55 5.61 -9.65
CA LEU A 14 17.28 4.93 -9.92
C LEU A 14 16.24 5.93 -10.45
N ASP A 15 15.38 5.47 -11.37
CA ASP A 15 14.33 6.31 -11.95
C ASP A 15 13.26 6.67 -10.89
N PRO A 16 13.00 7.97 -10.62
CA PRO A 16 11.95 8.41 -9.71
C PRO A 16 10.56 7.82 -10.00
N VAL A 17 10.28 7.45 -11.25
CA VAL A 17 9.02 6.81 -11.66
C VAL A 17 8.83 5.46 -10.97
N GLN A 18 9.90 4.67 -10.83
CA GLN A 18 9.85 3.35 -10.19
C GLN A 18 9.55 3.47 -8.68
N ILE A 19 10.10 4.49 -8.03
CA ILE A 19 9.79 4.81 -6.61
C ILE A 19 8.32 5.20 -6.47
N GLY A 20 7.79 5.99 -7.41
CA GLY A 20 6.37 6.34 -7.46
C GLY A 20 5.49 5.10 -7.54
N GLN A 21 5.77 4.21 -8.49
CA GLN A 21 5.03 2.97 -8.70
C GLN A 21 5.09 2.03 -7.49
N ALA A 22 6.27 1.85 -6.89
CA ALA A 22 6.45 1.05 -5.68
C ALA A 22 5.65 1.63 -4.48
N SER A 23 5.66 2.96 -4.32
CA SER A 23 4.94 3.61 -3.22
C SER A 23 3.43 3.50 -3.35
N MET A 24 2.90 3.50 -4.59
CA MET A 24 1.47 3.31 -4.86
C MET A 24 1.00 1.92 -4.45
N LEU A 25 1.81 0.88 -4.69
CA LEU A 25 1.48 -0.49 -4.30
C LEU A 25 1.23 -0.58 -2.79
N GLY A 26 2.14 -0.08 -1.95
CA GLY A 26 1.99 -0.12 -0.49
C GLY A 26 0.84 0.74 0.04
N GLN A 27 0.64 1.93 -0.52
CA GLN A 27 -0.45 2.83 -0.12
C GLN A 27 -1.83 2.24 -0.41
N MET A 28 -2.06 1.74 -1.62
CA MET A 28 -3.38 1.27 -2.06
C MET A 28 -3.79 -0.08 -1.48
N THR A 29 -2.83 -0.94 -1.15
CA THR A 29 -3.11 -2.30 -0.67
C THR A 29 -3.13 -2.42 0.85
N THR A 30 -2.16 -1.82 1.55
CA THR A 30 -2.07 -1.89 3.02
C THR A 30 -2.47 -0.56 3.66
N GLY A 31 -2.01 0.57 3.14
CA GLY A 31 -2.22 1.89 3.77
C GLY A 31 -3.69 2.31 3.88
N PHE A 32 -4.37 2.48 2.75
CA PHE A 32 -5.74 3.00 2.68
C PHE A 32 -6.80 2.08 3.31
N PRO A 33 -6.77 0.75 3.13
CA PRO A 33 -7.80 -0.13 3.68
C PRO A 33 -7.77 -0.22 5.21
N LEU A 34 -6.58 -0.06 5.82
CA LEU A 34 -6.41 -0.09 7.27
C LEU A 34 -6.57 1.29 7.93
N SER A 35 -6.54 2.36 7.13
CA SER A 35 -6.53 3.72 7.66
C SER A 35 -7.92 4.14 8.17
N PRO A 36 -8.02 4.74 9.38
CA PRO A 36 -9.24 5.37 9.87
C PRO A 36 -9.52 6.74 9.19
N LEU A 37 -8.99 6.98 7.99
CA LEU A 37 -9.13 8.26 7.27
C LEU A 37 -9.95 8.14 5.99
N THR A 38 -10.32 6.92 5.59
CA THR A 38 -11.13 6.61 4.41
C THR A 38 -12.59 6.41 4.81
N ALA A 39 -13.46 7.33 4.42
CA ALA A 39 -14.90 7.28 4.72
C ALA A 39 -15.57 5.99 4.24
N SER A 40 -15.08 5.42 3.13
CA SER A 40 -15.55 4.13 2.60
C SER A 40 -15.33 2.98 3.57
N THR A 41 -14.20 2.93 4.28
CA THR A 41 -13.92 1.89 5.28
C THR A 41 -14.93 1.95 6.42
N PHE A 42 -15.22 3.14 6.95
CA PHE A 42 -16.23 3.32 8.01
C PHE A 42 -17.64 2.95 7.57
N LEU A 43 -18.02 3.31 6.34
CA LEU A 43 -19.32 2.93 5.77
C LEU A 43 -19.46 1.40 5.69
N LEU A 44 -18.43 0.72 5.18
CA LEU A 44 -18.46 -0.74 4.98
C LEU A 44 -18.46 -1.51 6.31
N ILE A 45 -17.61 -1.13 7.27
CA ILE A 45 -17.60 -1.79 8.59
C ILE A 45 -18.90 -1.53 9.35
N GLY A 46 -19.49 -0.33 9.20
CA GLY A 46 -20.78 0.02 9.80
C GLY A 46 -21.93 -0.80 9.23
N LEU A 47 -21.93 -1.04 7.91
CA LEU A 47 -22.90 -1.95 7.26
C LEU A 47 -22.68 -3.42 7.64
N ALA A 48 -21.43 -3.83 7.85
CA ALA A 48 -21.09 -5.19 8.28
C ALA A 48 -21.24 -5.43 9.79
N GLY A 49 -21.53 -4.38 10.58
CA GLY A 49 -21.69 -4.48 12.03
C GLY A 49 -20.42 -4.90 12.77
N VAL A 50 -19.25 -4.56 12.23
CA VAL A 50 -17.94 -4.92 12.81
C VAL A 50 -17.18 -3.68 13.27
N GLU A 51 -16.46 -3.82 14.38
CA GLU A 51 -15.59 -2.77 14.90
C GLU A 51 -14.33 -2.60 14.03
N LEU A 52 -13.85 -1.37 13.91
CA LEU A 52 -12.67 -1.06 13.09
C LEU A 52 -11.43 -1.82 13.57
N GLY A 53 -11.26 -1.98 14.89
CA GLY A 53 -10.12 -2.69 15.46
C GLY A 53 -10.08 -4.17 15.09
N ASP A 54 -11.24 -4.81 14.97
CA ASP A 54 -11.35 -6.22 14.57
C ASP A 54 -11.13 -6.37 13.06
N HIS A 55 -11.70 -5.46 12.27
CA HIS A 55 -11.43 -5.37 10.84
C HIS A 55 -9.94 -5.19 10.55
N GLN A 56 -9.27 -4.27 11.26
CA GLN A 56 -7.83 -4.02 11.12
C GLN A 56 -6.99 -5.26 11.45
N LYS A 57 -7.24 -5.92 12.59
CA LYS A 57 -6.49 -7.13 12.97
C LYS A 57 -6.68 -8.28 11.98
N PHE A 58 -7.91 -8.45 11.48
CA PHE A 58 -8.23 -9.47 10.51
C PHE A 58 -7.55 -9.18 9.16
N VAL A 59 -7.76 -7.99 8.61
CA VAL A 59 -7.34 -7.65 7.25
C VAL A 59 -5.85 -7.35 7.16
N PHE A 60 -5.17 -6.96 8.24
CA PHE A 60 -3.74 -6.58 8.21
C PHE A 60 -2.85 -7.64 7.56
N LYS A 61 -2.98 -8.90 7.99
CA LYS A 61 -2.15 -10.00 7.45
C LYS A 61 -2.42 -10.24 5.97
N TRP A 62 -3.69 -10.14 5.56
CA TRP A 62 -4.11 -10.30 4.18
C TRP A 62 -3.61 -9.13 3.33
N ALA A 63 -3.89 -7.90 3.72
CA ALA A 63 -3.49 -6.67 3.05
C ALA A 63 -1.97 -6.63 2.83
N PHE A 64 -1.19 -6.91 3.88
CA PHE A 64 0.26 -6.98 3.79
C PHE A 64 0.75 -8.11 2.86
N GLY A 65 0.13 -9.29 2.95
CA GLY A 65 0.40 -10.39 2.04
C GLY A 65 0.15 -10.01 0.57
N THR A 66 -0.95 -9.33 0.27
CA THR A 66 -1.27 -8.85 -1.08
C THR A 66 -0.26 -7.82 -1.57
N THR A 67 0.19 -6.89 -0.71
CA THR A 67 1.27 -5.95 -1.05
C THR A 67 2.54 -6.70 -1.45
N LEU A 68 2.91 -7.74 -0.70
CA LEU A 68 4.11 -8.51 -0.98
C LEU A 68 4.00 -9.26 -2.31
N VAL A 69 2.86 -9.92 -2.56
CA VAL A 69 2.60 -10.61 -3.83
C VAL A 69 2.64 -9.64 -5.00
N MET A 70 1.98 -8.47 -4.90
CA MET A 70 2.00 -7.46 -5.96
C MET A 70 3.39 -6.89 -6.18
N THR A 71 4.18 -6.70 -5.12
CA THR A 71 5.58 -6.25 -5.23
C THR A 71 6.43 -7.29 -5.97
N ILE A 72 6.29 -8.57 -5.63
CA ILE A 72 7.01 -9.66 -6.31
C ILE A 72 6.63 -9.71 -7.79
N VAL A 73 5.34 -9.61 -8.11
CA VAL A 73 4.88 -9.58 -9.52
C VAL A 73 5.45 -8.37 -10.25
N ALA A 74 5.45 -7.19 -9.63
CA ALA A 74 5.99 -5.97 -10.22
C ALA A 74 7.51 -6.10 -10.51
N ILE A 75 8.26 -6.75 -9.63
CA ILE A 75 9.68 -7.09 -9.85
C ILE A 75 9.83 -8.08 -11.02
N VAL A 76 9.06 -9.17 -11.04
CA VAL A 76 9.12 -10.19 -12.09
C VAL A 76 8.77 -9.61 -13.47
N THR A 77 7.81 -8.70 -13.54
CA THR A 77 7.42 -8.01 -14.78
C THR A 77 8.39 -6.91 -15.21
N GLY A 78 9.41 -6.59 -14.41
CA GLY A 78 10.40 -5.54 -14.71
C GLY A 78 9.87 -4.12 -14.60
N VAL A 79 8.71 -3.92 -13.97
CA VAL A 79 8.13 -2.59 -13.70
C VAL A 79 8.90 -1.89 -12.58
N ILE A 80 9.36 -2.67 -11.59
CA ILE A 80 10.20 -2.21 -10.48
C ILE A 80 11.51 -2.99 -10.53
N ILE A 81 12.66 -2.32 -10.43
CA ILE A 81 14.02 -2.90 -10.50
C ILE A 81 14.82 -2.46 -9.27
#